data_AF-A0A396IK24-F1
#
_entry.id   AF-A0A396IK24-F1
#
_cell.length_a   1.000
_cell.length_b   1.000
_cell.length_c   1.000
_cell.angle_alpha   90.00
_cell.angle_beta   90.00
_cell.angle_gamma   90.00
#
_symmetry.space_group_name_H-M   'P 1'
#
loop_
_entity.id
_entity.type
_entity.pdbx_description
1 polymer ?
#
loop_
_entity_poly.entity_id
_entity_poly.type
_entity_poly.pdbx_seq_one_letter_code
_entity_poly.pdbx_strand_id
1 'polypeptide(L)'
;MRPFVEDILNVKGDGNCGFRVVAMHMGLNEDSHVLVLHALINELKNHKSDYLPFYTTERRYKEIFDGLHPPTSKNGDAPPEKWLTTPDMGHIIASCYNRPVVLLNLPKMGGECETYFPIRSAPPLNPHSNIMCLCLIPEHFLHVKLKENCPLPPPSKEWMTHKIGVAEQWLFQFLDRQAAFDELMSKEPMPPNKPTNEHNPINLDTPEKPKQEIEVMDEDEEYALSLV
;
A
#
# COMPACT_ATOMS: atom_id res chain seq x y z
N MET A 1 -7.47 -11.78 -7.01
CA MET A 1 -8.20 -10.47 -6.92
C MET A 1 -8.67 -9.85 -8.24
N ARG A 2 -8.01 -10.05 -9.40
CA ARG A 2 -8.31 -9.35 -10.68
C ARG A 2 -9.80 -9.28 -11.08
N PRO A 3 -10.62 -10.33 -10.96
CA PRO A 3 -12.03 -10.29 -11.38
C PRO A 3 -12.89 -9.25 -10.65
N PHE A 4 -12.41 -8.73 -9.53
CA PHE A 4 -13.10 -7.79 -8.66
C PHE A 4 -12.66 -6.33 -8.82
N VAL A 5 -11.75 -6.06 -9.74
CA VAL A 5 -11.33 -4.70 -10.09
C VAL A 5 -12.28 -4.15 -11.15
N GLU A 6 -12.82 -2.95 -10.92
CA GLU A 6 -13.60 -2.19 -11.89
C GLU A 6 -12.70 -1.28 -12.73
N ASP A 7 -11.76 -0.62 -12.07
CA ASP A 7 -10.91 0.39 -12.70
C ASP A 7 -9.60 0.54 -11.92
N ILE A 8 -8.56 1.03 -12.61
CA ILE A 8 -7.25 1.35 -12.04
C ILE A 8 -6.85 2.73 -12.53
N LEU A 9 -6.71 3.67 -11.60
CA LEU A 9 -6.31 5.03 -11.89
C LEU A 9 -4.84 5.24 -11.51
N ASN A 10 -4.07 5.69 -12.49
CA ASN A 10 -2.67 6.03 -12.32
C ASN A 10 -2.52 7.52 -11.98
N VAL A 11 -1.94 7.82 -10.82
CA VAL A 11 -1.61 9.19 -10.39
C VAL A 11 -0.16 9.52 -10.72
N LYS A 12 0.22 10.79 -10.61
CA LYS A 12 1.61 11.22 -10.81
C LYS A 12 2.59 10.50 -9.87
N GLY A 13 3.67 9.96 -10.43
CA GLY A 13 4.77 9.28 -9.71
C GLY A 13 5.89 10.23 -9.29
N ASP A 14 5.60 11.18 -8.40
CA ASP A 14 6.58 12.17 -7.89
C ASP A 14 6.94 11.96 -6.41
N GLY A 15 6.80 10.71 -5.94
CA GLY A 15 6.96 10.36 -4.52
C GLY A 15 5.76 10.72 -3.63
N ASN A 16 4.76 11.46 -4.14
CA ASN A 16 3.52 11.74 -3.42
C ASN A 16 2.35 10.82 -3.82
N CYS A 17 2.59 9.82 -4.69
CA CYS A 17 1.55 8.98 -5.31
C CYS A 17 0.56 8.39 -4.29
N GLY A 18 1.03 7.90 -3.14
CA GLY A 18 0.15 7.38 -2.09
C GLY A 18 -0.85 8.42 -1.56
N PHE A 19 -0.40 9.65 -1.31
CA PHE A 19 -1.26 10.75 -0.85
C PHE A 19 -2.14 11.31 -1.97
N ARG A 20 -1.67 11.27 -3.22
CA ARG A 20 -2.44 11.62 -4.42
C ARG A 20 -3.60 10.64 -4.63
N VAL A 21 -3.38 9.34 -4.44
CA VAL A 21 -4.45 8.32 -4.43
C VAL A 21 -5.48 8.62 -3.36
N VAL A 22 -5.06 8.99 -2.15
CA VAL A 22 -5.98 9.39 -1.07
C VAL A 22 -6.80 10.62 -1.49
N ALA A 23 -6.17 11.65 -2.07
CA ALA A 23 -6.87 12.86 -2.54
C ALA A 23 -7.93 12.53 -3.60
N MET A 24 -7.55 11.75 -4.62
CA MET A 24 -8.44 11.28 -5.68
C MET A 24 -9.62 10.48 -5.13
N HIS A 25 -9.36 9.55 -4.21
CA HIS A 25 -10.41 8.76 -3.57
C HIS A 25 -11.39 9.64 -2.77
N MET A 26 -10.91 10.74 -2.18
CA MET A 26 -11.74 11.72 -1.48
C MET A 26 -12.51 12.65 -2.42
N GLY A 27 -12.47 12.41 -3.74
CA GLY A 27 -13.14 13.23 -4.76
C GLY A 27 -12.44 14.56 -5.03
N LEU A 28 -11.19 14.70 -4.60
CA LEU A 28 -10.35 15.88 -4.86
C LEU A 28 -9.49 15.64 -6.10
N ASN A 29 -8.90 16.72 -6.61
CA ASN A 29 -7.84 16.62 -7.62
C ASN A 29 -6.57 16.04 -6.97
N GLU A 30 -5.80 15.23 -7.69
CA GLU A 30 -4.56 14.63 -7.18
C GLU A 30 -3.55 15.66 -6.63
N ASP A 31 -3.51 16.87 -7.19
CA ASP A 31 -2.64 17.96 -6.72
C ASP A 31 -3.05 18.50 -5.34
N SER A 32 -4.20 18.09 -4.81
CA SER A 32 -4.66 18.41 -3.46
C SER A 32 -4.05 17.50 -2.37
N HIS A 33 -3.07 16.66 -2.69
CA HIS A 33 -2.40 15.76 -1.74
C HIS A 33 -1.82 16.47 -0.50
N VAL A 34 -1.45 17.75 -0.58
CA VAL A 34 -1.00 18.53 0.58
C VAL A 34 -2.10 18.66 1.65
N LEU A 35 -3.37 18.73 1.26
CA LEU A 35 -4.50 18.74 2.20
C LEU A 35 -4.60 17.40 2.94
N VAL A 36 -4.31 16.30 2.26
CA VAL A 36 -4.24 14.97 2.86
C VAL A 36 -3.14 14.94 3.92
N LEU A 37 -1.92 15.38 3.58
CA LEU A 37 -0.80 15.44 4.52
C LEU A 37 -1.17 16.22 5.80
N HIS A 38 -1.78 17.41 5.65
CA HIS A 38 -2.22 18.20 6.80
C HIS A 38 -3.28 17.47 7.64
N ALA A 39 -4.21 16.76 7.02
CA ALA A 39 -5.22 15.98 7.74
C ALA A 39 -4.57 14.85 8.56
N LEU A 40 -3.63 14.10 7.97
CA LEU A 40 -2.91 13.01 8.66
C LEU A 40 -2.00 13.52 9.79
N ILE A 41 -1.34 14.67 9.60
CA ILE A 41 -0.56 15.33 10.66
C ILE A 41 -1.46 15.69 11.84
N ASN A 42 -2.64 16.26 11.57
CA ASN A 42 -3.59 16.63 12.61
C ASN A 42 -4.13 15.40 13.35
N GLU A 43 -4.44 14.33 12.62
CA GLU A 43 -4.85 13.04 13.20
C GLU A 43 -3.80 12.50 14.19
N LEU A 44 -2.53 12.38 13.76
CA LEU A 44 -1.47 11.91 14.64
C LEU A 44 -1.25 12.84 15.84
N LYS A 45 -1.22 14.16 15.61
CA LYS A 45 -0.95 15.15 16.66
C LYS A 45 -2.01 15.13 17.74
N ASN A 46 -3.28 15.02 17.38
CA ASN A 46 -4.40 15.05 18.31
C ASN A 46 -4.59 13.72 19.06
N HIS A 47 -4.06 12.63 18.53
CA HIS A 47 -4.27 11.27 19.05
C HIS A 47 -2.97 10.52 19.33
N LYS A 48 -1.90 11.25 19.66
CA LYS A 48 -0.55 10.69 19.87
C LYS A 48 -0.55 9.49 20.83
N SER A 49 -1.28 9.58 21.95
CA SER A 49 -1.36 8.50 22.96
C SER A 49 -1.85 7.18 22.39
N ASP A 50 -2.73 7.25 21.40
CA ASP A 50 -3.41 6.09 20.82
C ASP A 50 -2.55 5.41 19.74
N TYR A 51 -1.65 6.18 19.11
CA TYR A 51 -0.72 5.69 18.10
C TYR A 51 0.61 5.18 18.68
N LEU A 52 1.02 5.63 19.87
CA LEU A 52 2.26 5.16 20.49
C LEU A 52 2.36 3.64 20.65
N PRO A 53 1.29 2.91 21.05
CA PRO A 53 1.30 1.45 21.09
C PRO A 53 1.58 0.81 19.73
N PHE A 54 0.95 1.31 18.65
CA PHE A 54 1.18 0.83 17.29
C PHE A 54 2.64 0.98 16.86
N TYR A 55 3.27 2.10 17.19
CA TYR A 55 4.64 2.38 16.77
C TYR A 55 5.71 1.85 17.72
N THR A 56 5.31 1.34 18.88
CA THR A 56 6.15 0.78 19.96
C THR A 56 7.14 1.78 20.59
N THR A 57 7.61 2.80 19.86
CA THR A 57 8.64 3.74 20.29
C THR A 57 8.33 5.17 19.87
N GLU A 58 8.71 6.14 20.71
CA GLU A 58 8.67 7.57 20.39
C GLU A 58 9.51 7.92 19.16
N ARG A 59 10.63 7.23 18.95
CA ARG A 59 11.47 7.39 17.74
C ARG A 59 10.67 7.06 16.48
N ARG A 60 9.99 5.91 16.46
CA ARG A 60 9.19 5.49 15.30
C ARG A 60 8.02 6.43 15.05
N TYR A 61 7.32 6.86 16.11
CA TYR A 61 6.30 7.91 15.99
C TYR A 61 6.85 9.16 15.32
N LYS A 62 8.03 9.64 15.77
CA LYS A 62 8.65 10.85 15.22
C LYS A 62 9.05 10.66 13.75
N GLU A 63 9.58 9.51 13.36
CA GLU A 63 9.92 9.20 11.96
C GLU A 63 8.68 9.30 11.05
N ILE A 64 7.56 8.69 11.46
CA ILE A 64 6.32 8.72 10.69
C ILE A 64 5.74 10.12 10.64
N PHE A 65 5.72 10.81 11.79
CA PHE A 65 5.21 12.19 11.88
C PHE A 65 6.03 13.16 11.02
N ASP A 66 7.36 13.05 11.04
CA ASP A 66 8.24 13.86 10.20
C ASP A 66 8.10 13.50 8.72
N GLY A 67 7.87 12.22 8.40
CA GLY A 67 7.61 11.75 7.03
C GLY A 67 6.38 12.40 6.39
N LEU A 68 5.34 12.72 7.19
CA LEU A 68 4.14 13.40 6.70
C LEU A 68 4.32 14.90 6.43
N HIS A 69 5.39 15.53 6.89
CA HIS A 69 5.61 16.96 6.62
C HIS A 69 6.00 17.15 5.15
N PRO A 70 5.33 18.05 4.40
CA PRO A 70 5.62 18.27 2.99
C PRO A 70 7.11 18.51 2.72
N PRO A 71 7.64 18.04 1.57
CA PRO A 71 9.04 18.26 1.22
C PRO A 71 9.33 19.77 1.08
N THR A 72 10.55 20.17 1.44
CA THR A 72 11.06 21.54 1.23
C THR A 72 11.64 21.74 -0.17
N SER A 73 11.55 20.74 -1.05
CA SER A 73 12.11 20.76 -2.39
C SER A 73 11.35 21.75 -3.28
N LYS A 74 12.08 22.43 -4.19
CA LYS A 74 11.48 23.44 -5.08
C LYS A 74 10.60 22.87 -6.19
N ASN A 75 10.80 21.59 -6.53
CA ASN A 75 10.11 20.95 -7.66
C ASN A 75 8.82 20.21 -7.25
N GLY A 76 8.55 20.10 -5.94
CA GLY A 76 7.37 19.39 -5.41
C GLY A 76 7.55 17.86 -5.31
N ASP A 77 8.61 17.30 -5.89
CA ASP A 77 8.93 15.89 -5.77
C ASP A 77 9.34 15.54 -4.33
N ALA A 78 8.80 14.42 -3.84
CA ALA A 78 9.02 13.93 -2.49
C ALA A 78 10.14 12.87 -2.47
N PRO A 79 11.18 13.04 -1.64
CA PRO A 79 12.22 12.04 -1.47
C PRO A 79 11.69 10.82 -0.70
N PRO A 80 12.36 9.65 -0.74
CA PRO A 80 11.88 8.40 -0.15
C PRO A 80 11.44 8.49 1.32
N GLU A 81 12.11 9.31 2.13
CA GLU A 81 11.76 9.53 3.54
C GLU A 81 10.40 10.24 3.75
N LYS A 82 9.79 10.75 2.67
CA LYS A 82 8.48 11.41 2.64
C LYS A 82 7.40 10.59 1.96
N TRP A 83 7.72 9.39 1.48
CA TRP A 83 6.74 8.54 0.82
C TRP A 83 5.71 7.99 1.80
N LEU A 84 4.53 7.65 1.29
CA LEU A 84 3.54 6.91 2.06
C LEU A 84 4.10 5.53 2.40
N THR A 85 4.12 5.18 3.68
CA THR A 85 4.61 3.88 4.17
C THR A 85 3.49 3.03 4.75
N THR A 86 3.41 1.78 4.32
CA THR A 86 2.52 0.76 4.89
C THR A 86 3.33 -0.24 5.72
N PRO A 87 2.81 -0.76 6.84
CA PRO A 87 1.45 -0.57 7.35
C PRO A 87 1.21 0.74 8.14
N ASP A 88 2.28 1.43 8.56
CA ASP A 88 2.23 2.52 9.56
C ASP A 88 1.23 3.65 9.24
N MET A 89 1.21 4.14 8.00
CA MET A 89 0.33 5.23 7.58
C MET A 89 -1.07 4.76 7.18
N GLY A 90 -1.26 3.47 6.91
CA GLY A 90 -2.56 2.91 6.53
C GLY A 90 -3.62 3.13 7.61
N HIS A 91 -3.26 2.92 8.88
CA HIS A 91 -4.13 3.16 10.03
C HIS A 91 -4.42 4.64 10.29
N ILE A 92 -3.49 5.53 9.94
CA ILE A 92 -3.68 6.97 10.05
C ILE A 92 -4.75 7.40 9.05
N ILE A 93 -4.62 6.96 7.80
CA ILE A 93 -5.57 7.28 6.73
C ILE A 93 -6.95 6.72 7.08
N ALA A 94 -7.02 5.45 7.49
CA ALA A 94 -8.27 4.82 7.88
C ALA A 94 -8.97 5.59 9.01
N SER A 95 -8.24 5.93 10.07
CA SER A 95 -8.78 6.66 11.23
C SER A 95 -9.19 8.10 10.88
N CYS A 96 -8.34 8.83 10.15
CA CYS A 96 -8.57 10.21 9.74
C CYS A 96 -9.85 10.36 8.90
N TYR A 97 -10.13 9.40 8.01
CA TYR A 97 -11.29 9.44 7.12
C TYR A 97 -12.43 8.49 7.52
N ASN A 98 -12.32 7.88 8.69
CA ASN A 98 -13.23 6.89 9.28
C ASN A 98 -13.75 5.84 8.28
N ARG A 99 -12.84 5.19 7.57
CA ARG A 99 -13.17 4.20 6.53
C ARG A 99 -12.10 3.11 6.39
N PRO A 100 -12.43 1.95 5.80
CA PRO A 100 -11.44 0.92 5.50
C PRO A 100 -10.48 1.38 4.40
N VAL A 101 -9.19 1.05 4.58
CA VAL A 101 -8.14 1.22 3.58
C VAL A 101 -7.58 -0.16 3.25
N VAL A 102 -7.70 -0.58 2.01
CA VAL A 102 -7.24 -1.88 1.51
C VAL A 102 -5.93 -1.68 0.76
N LEU A 103 -4.90 -2.42 1.15
CA LEU A 103 -3.64 -2.53 0.42
C LEU A 103 -3.62 -3.83 -0.38
N LEU A 104 -3.48 -3.71 -1.70
CA LEU A 104 -3.19 -4.82 -2.59
C LEU A 104 -1.70 -4.81 -2.95
N ASN A 105 -0.98 -5.82 -2.52
CA ASN A 105 0.41 -6.06 -2.91
C ASN A 105 0.48 -7.05 -4.07
N LEU A 106 1.41 -6.81 -5.00
CA LEU A 106 1.69 -7.78 -6.03
C LEU A 106 2.43 -8.99 -5.42
N PRO A 107 2.07 -10.24 -5.76
CA PRO A 107 2.70 -11.43 -5.19
C PRO A 107 4.25 -11.42 -5.30
N LYS A 108 4.77 -10.88 -6.41
CA LYS A 108 6.22 -10.76 -6.67
C LYS A 108 6.97 -9.83 -5.72
N MET A 109 6.28 -8.95 -4.99
CA MET A 109 6.89 -8.02 -4.03
C MET A 109 7.03 -8.62 -2.63
N GLY A 110 6.48 -9.81 -2.37
CA GLY A 110 6.59 -10.49 -1.08
C GLY A 110 5.80 -9.84 0.07
N GLY A 111 5.03 -8.78 -0.21
CA GLY A 111 4.16 -8.13 0.77
C GLY A 111 2.78 -8.82 0.88
N GLU A 112 2.22 -8.85 2.08
CA GLU A 112 0.85 -9.33 2.32
C GLU A 112 -0.17 -8.28 1.82
N CYS A 113 -1.30 -8.72 1.28
CA CYS A 113 -2.45 -7.83 1.11
C CYS A 113 -3.14 -7.69 2.47
N GLU A 114 -3.53 -6.47 2.85
CA GLU A 114 -4.10 -6.19 4.17
C GLU A 114 -5.21 -5.15 4.10
N THR A 115 -6.10 -5.18 5.09
CA THR A 115 -7.07 -4.11 5.35
C THR A 115 -6.72 -3.36 6.63
N TYR A 116 -6.63 -2.05 6.53
CA TYR A 116 -6.45 -1.13 7.66
C TYR A 116 -7.80 -0.52 8.03
N PHE A 117 -8.17 -0.64 9.30
CA PHE A 117 -9.37 -0.03 9.85
C PHE A 117 -9.02 1.14 10.78
N PRO A 118 -9.99 2.03 11.05
CA PRO A 118 -9.88 3.04 12.11
C PRO A 118 -9.53 2.39 13.45
N ILE A 119 -8.62 3.02 14.21
CA ILE A 119 -8.14 2.42 15.46
C ILE A 119 -9.03 2.75 16.68
N ARG A 120 -9.85 3.81 16.59
CA ARG A 120 -10.68 4.34 17.71
C ARG A 120 -12.17 4.40 17.42
N SER A 121 -12.53 4.68 16.16
CA SER A 121 -13.89 5.02 15.76
C SER A 121 -14.70 3.78 15.42
N ALA A 122 -15.99 3.81 15.73
CA ALA A 122 -16.93 2.78 15.29
C ALA A 122 -17.20 2.89 13.77
N PRO A 123 -17.60 1.79 13.10
CA PRO A 123 -18.09 1.82 11.74
C PRO A 123 -19.25 2.81 11.56
N PRO A 124 -19.31 3.55 10.44
CA PRO A 124 -20.51 4.31 10.10
C PRO A 124 -21.66 3.36 9.75
N LEU A 125 -22.88 3.88 9.59
CA LEU A 125 -24.08 3.08 9.26
C LEU A 125 -23.92 2.22 8.01
N ASN A 126 -23.15 2.69 7.02
CA ASN A 126 -22.83 1.92 5.81
C ASN A 126 -21.31 1.86 5.61
N PRO A 127 -20.61 0.94 6.29
CA PRO A 127 -19.14 0.85 6.26
C PRO A 127 -18.60 0.37 4.91
N HIS A 128 -19.44 -0.23 4.07
CA HIS A 128 -19.06 -0.77 2.76
C HIS A 128 -19.07 0.27 1.63
N SER A 129 -19.77 1.39 1.84
CA SER A 129 -20.04 2.39 0.79
C SER A 129 -18.80 3.10 0.24
N ASN A 130 -17.69 3.11 0.98
CA ASN A 130 -16.54 3.92 0.60
C ASN A 130 -15.20 3.32 1.08
N ILE A 131 -14.85 2.16 0.52
CA ILE A 131 -13.57 1.49 0.76
C ILE A 131 -12.50 2.12 -0.13
N MET A 132 -11.42 2.59 0.48
CA MET A 132 -10.25 3.07 -0.24
C MET A 132 -9.35 1.88 -0.58
N CYS A 133 -9.00 1.68 -1.84
CA CYS A 133 -8.08 0.61 -2.22
C CYS A 133 -6.85 1.17 -2.93
N LEU A 134 -5.70 0.90 -2.35
CA LEU A 134 -4.38 1.23 -2.89
C LEU A 134 -3.75 -0.06 -3.39
N CYS A 135 -3.22 -0.04 -4.62
CA CYS A 135 -2.34 -1.10 -5.09
C CYS A 135 -0.91 -0.58 -5.09
N LEU A 136 -0.03 -1.30 -4.40
CA LEU A 136 1.39 -1.01 -4.38
C LEU A 136 2.07 -1.82 -5.49
N ILE A 137 2.71 -1.10 -6.40
CA ILE A 137 3.68 -1.61 -7.37
C ILE A 137 5.07 -1.07 -6.99
N PRO A 138 6.18 -1.50 -7.61
CA PRO A 138 7.51 -0.98 -7.27
C PRO A 138 7.52 0.55 -7.25
N GLU A 139 7.76 1.12 -6.07
CA GLU A 139 7.88 2.56 -5.79
C GLU A 139 6.67 3.43 -6.19
N HIS A 140 5.49 2.83 -6.45
CA HIS A 140 4.33 3.59 -6.90
C HIS A 140 3.00 3.03 -6.39
N PHE A 141 2.07 3.94 -6.09
CA PHE A 141 0.71 3.61 -5.67
C PHE A 141 -0.29 3.91 -6.78
N LEU A 142 -1.18 2.95 -7.03
CA LEU A 142 -2.32 3.07 -7.91
C LEU A 142 -3.61 3.13 -7.10
N HIS A 143 -4.58 3.91 -7.55
CA HIS A 143 -5.93 3.87 -6.98
C HIS A 143 -6.73 2.76 -7.67
N VAL A 144 -7.21 1.80 -6.90
CA VAL A 144 -8.02 0.70 -7.43
C VAL A 144 -9.48 0.93 -7.08
N LYS A 145 -10.35 0.90 -8.08
CA LYS A 145 -11.79 0.86 -7.88
C LYS A 145 -12.23 -0.60 -7.82
N LEU A 146 -12.81 -0.98 -6.69
CA LEU A 146 -13.28 -2.34 -6.44
C LEU A 146 -14.78 -2.47 -6.74
N LYS A 147 -15.17 -3.65 -7.22
CA LYS A 147 -16.58 -4.03 -7.36
C LYS A 147 -17.26 -4.09 -5.99
N GLU A 148 -18.55 -3.81 -5.98
CA GLU A 148 -19.38 -4.00 -4.79
C GLU A 148 -19.29 -5.45 -4.30
N ASN A 149 -19.27 -5.63 -2.97
CA ASN A 149 -19.19 -6.94 -2.31
C ASN A 149 -17.97 -7.80 -2.69
N CYS A 150 -16.88 -7.22 -3.21
CA CYS A 150 -15.69 -8.00 -3.52
C CYS A 150 -15.02 -8.61 -2.27
N PRO A 151 -14.32 -9.74 -2.39
CA PRO A 151 -13.45 -10.24 -1.32
C PRO A 151 -12.42 -9.19 -0.89
N LEU A 152 -12.15 -9.07 0.41
CA LEU A 152 -11.18 -8.12 0.94
C LEU A 152 -10.12 -8.82 1.79
N PRO A 153 -8.85 -8.38 1.74
CA PRO A 153 -7.81 -8.93 2.59
C PRO A 153 -8.15 -8.86 4.09
N PRO A 154 -7.56 -9.74 4.91
CA PRO A 154 -7.76 -9.72 6.35
C PRO A 154 -7.28 -8.39 6.98
N PRO A 155 -7.72 -8.07 8.20
CA PRO A 155 -7.20 -6.92 8.92
C PRO A 155 -5.71 -7.11 9.19
N SER A 156 -4.93 -6.02 9.14
CA SER A 156 -3.51 -6.07 9.51
C SER A 156 -3.32 -6.59 10.94
N LYS A 157 -2.21 -7.29 11.18
CA LYS A 157 -1.85 -7.84 12.51
C LYS A 157 -1.75 -6.74 13.58
N GLU A 158 -1.23 -5.57 13.21
CA GLU A 158 -1.08 -4.43 14.13
C GLU A 158 -2.43 -3.91 14.62
N TRP A 159 -3.39 -3.74 13.72
CA TRP A 159 -4.75 -3.34 14.11
C TRP A 159 -5.43 -4.36 15.02
N MET A 160 -5.28 -5.65 14.73
CA MET A 160 -5.87 -6.71 15.57
C MET A 160 -5.38 -6.64 17.02
N THR A 161 -4.12 -6.25 17.20
CA THR A 161 -3.45 -6.12 18.50
C THR A 161 -3.84 -4.84 19.24
N HIS A 162 -3.92 -3.72 18.52
CA HIS A 162 -3.94 -2.39 19.14
C HIS A 162 -5.26 -1.60 18.98
N LYS A 163 -6.29 -2.17 18.33
CA LYS A 163 -7.63 -1.54 18.23
C LYS A 163 -8.19 -1.17 19.61
N ILE A 164 -8.91 -0.05 19.67
CA ILE A 164 -9.41 0.53 20.92
C ILE A 164 -10.94 0.50 20.96
N GLY A 165 -11.49 -0.14 22.00
CA GLY A 165 -12.90 -0.09 22.35
C GLY A 165 -13.83 -0.41 21.18
N VAL A 166 -14.62 0.58 20.76
CA VAL A 166 -15.65 0.42 19.72
C VAL A 166 -15.11 0.12 18.32
N ALA A 167 -13.80 0.31 18.08
CA ALA A 167 -13.18 -0.01 16.80
C ALA A 167 -13.27 -1.51 16.46
N GLU A 168 -13.35 -2.40 17.44
CA GLU A 168 -13.51 -3.84 17.20
C GLU A 168 -14.74 -4.18 16.33
N GLN A 169 -15.76 -3.32 16.33
CA GLN A 169 -16.95 -3.49 15.50
C GLN A 169 -16.64 -3.53 13.99
N TRP A 170 -15.55 -2.91 13.53
CA TRP A 170 -15.10 -2.99 12.14
C TRP A 170 -14.85 -4.44 11.70
N LEU A 171 -14.32 -5.29 12.58
CA LEU A 171 -14.04 -6.68 12.23
C LEU A 171 -15.33 -7.39 11.79
N PHE A 172 -16.38 -7.30 12.61
CA PHE A 172 -17.65 -7.99 12.35
C PHE A 172 -18.35 -7.53 11.07
N GLN A 173 -18.11 -6.29 10.62
CA GLN A 173 -18.70 -5.79 9.38
C GLN A 173 -18.08 -6.44 8.13
N PHE A 174 -16.86 -6.98 8.21
CA PHE A 174 -16.11 -7.44 7.03
C PHE A 174 -15.72 -8.92 7.06
N LEU A 175 -16.16 -9.69 8.06
CA LEU A 175 -15.79 -11.10 8.24
C LEU A 175 -16.11 -11.97 7.02
N ASP A 176 -17.27 -11.78 6.41
CA ASP A 176 -17.72 -12.51 5.22
C ASP A 176 -16.81 -12.24 4.01
N ARG A 177 -16.45 -10.97 3.80
CA ARG A 177 -15.56 -10.54 2.72
C ARG A 177 -14.12 -11.00 2.92
N GLN A 178 -13.69 -11.12 4.17
CA GLN A 178 -12.38 -11.67 4.55
C GLN A 178 -12.31 -13.18 4.33
N ALA A 179 -13.34 -13.92 4.76
CA ALA A 179 -13.43 -15.36 4.49
C ALA A 179 -13.43 -15.67 2.98
N ALA A 180 -14.16 -14.88 2.19
CA ALA A 180 -14.16 -15.00 0.74
C ALA A 180 -12.78 -14.71 0.11
N PHE A 181 -11.99 -13.82 0.73
CA PHE A 181 -10.64 -13.50 0.25
C PHE A 181 -9.68 -14.64 0.56
N ASP A 182 -9.72 -15.20 1.77
CA ASP A 182 -8.90 -16.34 2.14
C ASP A 182 -9.19 -17.55 1.23
N GLU A 183 -10.47 -17.80 0.93
CA GLU A 183 -10.87 -18.83 -0.03
C GLU A 183 -10.31 -18.54 -1.43
N LEU A 184 -10.37 -17.28 -1.89
CA LEU A 184 -9.83 -16.88 -3.18
C LEU A 184 -8.32 -17.12 -3.26
N MET A 185 -7.56 -16.69 -2.24
CA MET A 185 -6.11 -16.82 -2.20
C MET A 185 -5.66 -18.28 -2.07
N SER A 186 -6.44 -19.13 -1.40
CA SER A 186 -6.14 -20.57 -1.28
C SER A 186 -6.17 -21.32 -2.63
N LYS A 187 -6.83 -20.75 -3.64
CA LYS A 187 -7.00 -21.33 -4.98
C LYS A 187 -6.02 -20.76 -6.02
N GLU A 188 -5.30 -19.68 -5.70
CA GLU A 188 -4.34 -19.09 -6.63
C GLU A 188 -3.06 -19.97 -6.67
N PRO A 189 -2.60 -20.44 -7.86
CA PRO A 189 -1.39 -21.24 -7.95
C PRO A 189 -0.16 -20.41 -7.54
N MET A 190 0.65 -20.94 -6.62
CA MET A 190 1.92 -20.31 -6.25
C MET A 190 2.79 -20.15 -7.51
N PRO A 191 3.42 -18.99 -7.71
CA PRO A 191 4.38 -18.84 -8.80
C PRO A 191 5.51 -19.87 -8.62
N PRO A 192 5.97 -20.52 -9.71
CA PRO A 192 7.03 -21.51 -9.61
C PRO A 192 8.28 -20.86 -9.00
N ASN A 193 8.81 -21.49 -7.96
CA ASN A 193 10.12 -21.15 -7.43
C ASN A 193 11.12 -21.16 -8.59
N LYS A 194 11.78 -20.04 -8.87
CA LYS A 194 12.96 -20.04 -9.74
C LYS A 194 13.96 -21.04 -9.11
N PRO A 195 14.49 -22.01 -9.87
CA PRO A 195 15.48 -22.92 -9.33
C PRO A 195 16.65 -22.09 -8.81
N THR A 196 16.95 -22.27 -7.53
CA THR A 196 18.20 -21.83 -6.92
C THR A 196 19.32 -22.48 -7.73
N ASN A 197 20.09 -21.68 -8.46
CA ASN A 197 21.28 -22.18 -9.13
C ASN A 197 22.19 -22.79 -8.06
N GLU A 198 22.22 -24.12 -8.01
CA GLU A 198 23.24 -24.85 -7.26
C GLU A 198 24.61 -24.40 -7.74
N HIS A 199 25.48 -24.11 -6.77
CA HIS A 199 26.86 -23.71 -7.01
C HIS A 199 27.58 -24.76 -7.85
N ASN A 200 27.84 -24.45 -9.12
CA ASN A 200 28.89 -25.15 -9.87
C ASN A 200 30.25 -24.56 -9.46
N PRO A 201 31.24 -25.40 -9.10
CA PRO A 201 32.55 -24.92 -8.69
C PRO A 201 33.29 -24.25 -9.85
N ILE A 202 33.88 -23.08 -9.55
CA ILE A 202 34.71 -22.27 -10.43
C ILE A 202 35.95 -23.08 -10.80
N ASN A 203 36.11 -23.43 -12.08
CA ASN A 203 37.40 -23.82 -12.63
C ASN A 203 38.01 -22.58 -13.31
N LEU A 204 39.15 -22.14 -12.79
CA LEU A 204 40.01 -21.14 -13.41
C LEU A 204 40.51 -21.70 -14.74
N ASP A 205 40.24 -21.00 -15.83
CA ASP A 205 41.25 -20.70 -16.85
C ASP A 205 40.73 -19.58 -17.76
N THR A 206 41.50 -18.49 -17.85
CA THR A 206 41.35 -17.44 -18.87
C THR A 206 42.47 -17.66 -19.89
N PRO A 207 42.23 -17.44 -21.20
CA PRO A 207 42.66 -16.14 -21.74
C PRO A 207 41.77 -15.53 -22.85
N GLU A 208 41.71 -14.20 -22.78
CA GLU A 208 41.63 -13.15 -23.82
C GLU A 208 40.51 -13.09 -24.88
N LYS A 209 39.88 -11.90 -24.90
CA LYS A 209 38.87 -11.36 -25.85
C LYS A 209 39.46 -11.07 -27.24
N PRO A 210 38.59 -10.96 -28.26
CA PRO A 210 38.37 -9.62 -28.82
C PRO A 210 36.88 -9.21 -28.93
N LYS A 211 36.68 -7.89 -28.98
CA LYS A 211 35.43 -7.12 -28.96
C LYS A 211 34.49 -7.44 -30.12
N GLN A 212 33.19 -7.57 -29.84
CA GLN A 212 32.12 -7.22 -30.77
C GLN A 212 30.94 -6.54 -30.04
N GLU A 213 30.47 -5.50 -30.71
CA GLU A 213 29.31 -4.60 -30.65
C GLU A 213 28.29 -4.66 -29.49
N ILE A 214 28.00 -3.47 -28.96
CA ILE A 214 26.89 -3.15 -28.07
C ILE A 214 25.70 -2.81 -28.96
N GLU A 215 24.70 -3.70 -29.03
CA GLU A 215 23.35 -3.32 -29.42
C GLU A 215 22.58 -2.90 -28.16
N VAL A 216 22.17 -1.64 -28.16
CA VAL A 216 21.22 -1.07 -27.21
C VAL A 216 19.83 -1.50 -27.68
N MET A 217 19.13 -2.30 -26.89
CA MET A 217 17.71 -2.55 -27.08
C MET A 217 16.98 -2.11 -25.82
N ASP A 218 16.20 -1.05 -25.98
CA ASP A 218 15.26 -0.52 -25.01
C ASP A 218 14.16 -1.58 -24.74
N GLU A 219 14.16 -2.18 -23.56
CA GLU A 219 13.09 -3.06 -23.07
C GLU A 219 12.21 -2.30 -22.06
N ASP A 220 11.57 -1.21 -22.48
CA ASP A 220 10.60 -0.48 -21.66
C ASP A 220 9.16 -0.51 -22.23
N GLU A 221 8.87 -1.42 -23.17
CA GLU A 221 7.53 -1.52 -23.76
C GLU A 221 6.85 -2.91 -23.64
N GLU A 222 7.39 -3.83 -22.85
CA GLU A 222 6.75 -5.16 -22.63
C GLU A 222 6.16 -5.35 -21.22
N TYR A 223 6.35 -4.39 -20.29
CA TYR A 223 5.79 -4.49 -18.93
C TYR A 223 4.27 -4.24 -18.87
N ALA A 224 3.71 -3.59 -19.89
CA ALA A 224 2.28 -3.32 -20.01
C ALA A 224 1.46 -4.53 -20.51
N LEU A 225 2.11 -5.58 -21.04
CA LEU A 225 1.42 -6.72 -21.68
C LEU A 225 1.24 -7.96 -20.79
N SER A 226 1.74 -7.95 -19.55
CA SER A 226 1.44 -9.02 -18.57
C SER A 226 0.08 -8.86 -17.85
N LEU A 227 -0.74 -7.93 -18.34
CA LEU A 227 -2.08 -7.61 -17.85
C LEU A 227 -3.22 -8.21 -18.68
N VAL A 228 -2.93 -9.07 -19.66
CA VAL A 228 -3.96 -9.89 -20.34
C VAL A 228 -4.30 -11.13 -19.52
#